data_AF-A0A1Z4F158-F1
#
_entry.id   AF-A0A1Z4F158-F1
#
_cell.length_a   1.000
_cell.length_b   1.000
_cell.length_c   1.000
_cell.angle_alpha   90.00
_cell.angle_beta   90.00
_cell.angle_gamma   90.00
#
_symmetry.space_group_name_H-M   'P 1'
#
loop_
_entity.id
_entity.type
_entity.pdbx_description
1 polymer ?
#
loop_
_entity_poly.entity_id
_entity_poly.type
_entity_poly.pdbx_seq_one_letter_code
_entity_poly.pdbx_strand_id
1 'polypeptide(L)'
;MSRPQPRLDPPRLDLAAGLYDMAAWQLDVFLDDAAGYGISSPDAASLQALTDLMRWQADAYRRYAVQMRADDEMVDAYFAGEVVAPNTAAAFEASITRDEHPLLPKRSNGIDYQLLRPVRDLLEEAHAVLSRGSRPAMAYAAKQAAALYSWCHPPLSV
;
A
#
# COMPACT_ATOMS: atom_id res chain seq x y z
N MET A 1 -20.45 28.25 -10.03
CA MET A 1 -20.65 27.10 -9.12
C MET A 1 -19.55 26.09 -9.38
N SER A 2 -18.60 25.93 -8.47
CA SER A 2 -17.57 24.89 -8.57
C SER A 2 -18.25 23.54 -8.38
N ARG A 3 -18.06 22.59 -9.32
CA ARG A 3 -18.56 21.22 -9.14
C ARG A 3 -17.96 20.65 -7.84
N PRO A 4 -18.75 19.93 -7.02
CA PRO A 4 -18.19 19.18 -5.91
C PRO A 4 -17.12 18.24 -6.47
N GLN A 5 -15.90 18.34 -5.97
CA GLN A 5 -14.85 17.41 -6.36
C GLN A 5 -15.23 16.03 -5.83
N PRO A 6 -15.16 14.97 -6.65
CA PRO A 6 -15.45 13.62 -6.17
C PRO A 6 -14.46 13.25 -5.07
N ARG A 7 -14.98 12.67 -3.97
CA ARG A 7 -14.19 12.12 -2.84
C ARG A 7 -13.45 10.87 -3.32
N LEU A 8 -12.35 11.09 -4.03
CA LEU A 8 -11.59 10.04 -4.72
C LEU A 8 -10.47 9.43 -3.86
N ASP A 9 -10.22 9.95 -2.66
CA ASP A 9 -9.15 9.44 -1.79
C ASP A 9 -9.39 8.00 -1.30
N PRO A 10 -10.59 7.60 -0.82
CA PRO A 10 -10.84 6.20 -0.47
C PRO A 10 -10.72 5.23 -1.67
N PRO A 11 -11.30 5.51 -2.86
CA PRO A 11 -11.05 4.68 -4.04
C PRO A 11 -9.58 4.61 -4.48
N ARG A 12 -8.79 5.68 -4.29
CA ARG A 12 -7.34 5.66 -4.57
C ARG A 12 -6.58 4.74 -3.62
N LEU A 13 -6.95 4.73 -2.34
CA LEU A 13 -6.37 3.83 -1.34
C LEU A 13 -6.70 2.37 -1.68
N ASP A 14 -7.94 2.07 -2.06
CA ASP A 14 -8.35 0.73 -2.47
C ASP A 14 -7.60 0.27 -3.73
N LEU A 15 -7.44 1.14 -4.72
CA LEU A 15 -6.66 0.84 -5.92
C LEU A 15 -5.18 0.58 -5.58
N ALA A 16 -4.58 1.43 -4.75
CA ALA A 16 -3.20 1.23 -4.29
C ALA A 16 -3.05 -0.08 -3.50
N ALA A 17 -4.02 -0.45 -2.67
CA ALA A 17 -4.03 -1.73 -1.97
C ALA A 17 -4.08 -2.93 -2.94
N GLY A 18 -4.82 -2.82 -4.06
CA GLY A 18 -4.82 -3.83 -5.12
C GLY A 18 -3.45 -3.94 -5.81
N LEU A 19 -2.81 -2.81 -6.12
CA LEU A 19 -1.48 -2.78 -6.73
C LEU A 19 -0.41 -3.39 -5.80
N TYR A 20 -0.51 -3.17 -4.49
CA TYR A 20 0.38 -3.78 -3.50
C TYR A 20 0.19 -5.30 -3.40
N ASP A 21 -1.06 -5.78 -3.43
CA ASP A 21 -1.33 -7.23 -3.45
C ASP A 21 -0.78 -7.88 -4.73
N MET A 22 -0.92 -7.22 -5.89
CA MET A 22 -0.32 -7.70 -7.14
C MET A 22 1.21 -7.72 -7.06
N ALA A 23 1.82 -6.68 -6.48
CA ALA A 23 3.26 -6.60 -6.29
C ALA A 23 3.77 -7.72 -5.37
N ALA A 24 3.07 -7.96 -4.26
CA ALA A 24 3.36 -9.06 -3.34
C ALA A 24 3.23 -10.42 -4.05
N TRP A 25 2.18 -10.62 -4.85
CA TRP A 25 1.98 -11.84 -5.60
C TRP A 25 3.10 -12.12 -6.62
N GLN A 26 3.60 -11.08 -7.31
CA GLN A 26 4.77 -11.22 -8.20
C GLN A 26 6.01 -11.70 -7.43
N LEU A 27 6.22 -11.20 -6.21
CA LEU A 27 7.31 -11.63 -5.36
C LEU A 27 7.14 -13.07 -4.88
N ASP A 28 5.91 -13.49 -4.54
CA ASP A 28 5.62 -14.88 -4.18
C ASP A 28 6.02 -15.86 -5.29
N VAL A 29 5.73 -15.52 -6.55
CA VAL A 29 6.14 -16.36 -7.70
C VAL A 29 7.65 -16.56 -7.75
N PHE A 30 8.43 -15.52 -7.44
CA PHE A 30 9.89 -15.64 -7.37
C PHE A 30 10.36 -16.42 -6.14
N LEU A 31 9.64 -16.32 -5.03
CA LEU A 31 9.97 -17.04 -3.80
C LEU A 31 9.66 -18.54 -3.90
N ASP A 32 8.59 -18.92 -4.61
CA ASP A 32 8.19 -20.31 -4.85
C ASP A 32 9.26 -21.10 -5.63
N ASP A 33 9.98 -20.43 -6.54
CA ASP A 33 11.12 -21.00 -7.30
C ASP A 33 12.40 -20.16 -7.15
N ALA A 34 12.73 -19.78 -5.92
CA ALA A 34 13.89 -18.93 -5.64
C ALA A 34 15.19 -19.47 -6.25
N ALA A 35 15.39 -20.79 -6.24
CA ALA A 35 16.55 -21.44 -6.83
C ALA A 35 16.59 -21.29 -8.37
N GLY A 36 15.46 -21.45 -9.05
CA GLY A 36 15.35 -21.25 -10.51
C GLY A 36 15.64 -19.81 -10.94
N TYR A 37 15.32 -18.84 -10.09
CA TYR A 37 15.65 -17.42 -10.30
C TYR A 37 17.03 -17.00 -9.79
N GLY A 38 17.84 -17.92 -9.28
CA GLY A 38 19.19 -17.62 -8.76
C GLY A 38 19.19 -16.77 -7.48
N ILE A 39 18.09 -16.77 -6.72
CA ILE A 39 17.93 -16.01 -5.49
C ILE A 39 18.52 -16.80 -4.32
N SER A 40 19.47 -16.21 -3.60
CA SER A 40 20.06 -16.85 -2.42
C SER A 40 19.07 -16.89 -1.24
N SER A 41 19.27 -17.80 -0.28
CA SER A 41 18.39 -17.88 0.91
C SER A 41 18.29 -16.56 1.70
N PRO A 42 19.39 -15.80 1.94
CA PRO A 42 19.30 -14.47 2.57
C PRO A 42 18.51 -13.45 1.74
N ASP A 43 18.62 -13.51 0.41
CA ASP A 43 17.89 -12.62 -0.48
C ASP A 43 16.40 -12.96 -0.52
N ALA A 44 16.07 -14.25 -0.56
CA ALA A 44 14.70 -14.75 -0.44
C ALA A 44 14.05 -14.32 0.88
N ALA A 45 14.77 -14.39 2.01
CA ALA A 45 14.28 -13.87 3.29
C ALA A 45 14.00 -12.35 3.25
N SER A 46 14.82 -11.60 2.53
CA SER A 46 14.63 -10.15 2.38
C SER A 46 13.43 -9.82 1.48
N LEU A 47 13.21 -10.60 0.43
CA LEU A 47 12.02 -10.53 -0.43
C LEU A 47 10.74 -10.95 0.30
N GLN A 48 10.81 -11.98 1.14
CA GLN A 48 9.69 -12.39 1.98
C GLN A 48 9.28 -11.25 2.92
N ALA A 49 10.23 -10.65 3.63
CA ALA A 49 9.96 -9.51 4.50
C ALA A 49 9.37 -8.29 3.75
N LEU A 50 9.82 -8.06 2.51
CA LEU A 50 9.26 -7.00 1.66
C LEU A 50 7.80 -7.32 1.27
N THR A 51 7.54 -8.57 0.92
CA THR A 51 6.20 -9.09 0.56
C THR A 51 5.23 -8.94 1.72
N ASP A 52 5.67 -9.32 2.93
CA ASP A 52 4.88 -9.20 4.15
C ASP A 52 4.57 -7.73 4.48
N LEU A 53 5.54 -6.83 4.29
CA LEU A 53 5.32 -5.39 4.43
C LEU A 53 4.32 -4.86 3.40
N MET A 54 4.38 -5.29 2.15
CA MET A 54 3.44 -4.87 1.11
C MET A 54 2.01 -5.31 1.44
N ARG A 55 1.81 -6.57 1.85
CA ARG A 55 0.51 -7.07 2.31
C ARG A 55 0.02 -6.33 3.54
N TRP A 56 0.92 -6.04 4.49
CA TRP A 56 0.57 -5.25 5.66
C TRP A 56 0.05 -3.87 5.22
N GLN A 57 0.75 -3.20 4.31
CA GLN A 57 0.38 -1.87 3.82
C GLN A 57 -0.93 -1.86 3.02
N ALA A 58 -1.18 -2.90 2.21
CA ALA A 58 -2.43 -3.04 1.47
C ALA A 58 -3.65 -3.13 2.39
N ASP A 59 -3.58 -3.95 3.44
CA ASP A 59 -4.63 -4.01 4.46
C ASP A 59 -4.81 -2.67 5.19
N ALA A 60 -3.70 -1.96 5.47
CA ALA A 60 -3.75 -0.64 6.10
C ALA A 60 -4.51 0.37 5.23
N TYR A 61 -4.26 0.38 3.92
CA TYR A 61 -4.95 1.27 2.99
C TYR A 61 -6.45 0.96 2.90
N ARG A 62 -6.85 -0.32 2.87
CA ARG A 62 -8.27 -0.72 2.90
C ARG A 62 -8.97 -0.26 4.16
N ARG A 63 -8.38 -0.51 5.33
CA ARG A 63 -8.91 -0.03 6.63
C ARG A 63 -9.05 1.48 6.64
N TYR A 64 -8.04 2.19 6.14
CA TYR A 64 -8.06 3.64 6.11
C TYR A 64 -9.10 4.19 5.13
N ALA A 65 -9.32 3.53 3.99
CA ALA A 65 -10.40 3.88 3.07
C ALA A 65 -11.78 3.71 3.71
N VAL A 66 -11.99 2.63 4.48
CA VAL A 66 -13.22 2.41 5.24
C VAL A 66 -13.42 3.51 6.30
N GLN A 67 -12.38 3.83 7.06
CA GLN A 67 -12.43 4.89 8.06
C GLN A 67 -12.75 6.25 7.43
N MET A 68 -12.10 6.61 6.31
CA MET A 68 -12.41 7.85 5.61
C MET A 68 -13.87 7.94 5.16
N ARG A 69 -14.44 6.84 4.65
CA ARG A 69 -15.85 6.80 4.25
C ARG A 69 -16.77 6.98 5.46
N ALA A 70 -16.47 6.32 6.57
CA ALA A 70 -17.24 6.46 7.81
C ALA A 70 -17.17 7.89 8.36
N ASP A 71 -16.00 8.51 8.38
CA ASP A 71 -15.83 9.91 8.81
C ASP A 71 -16.64 10.86 7.91
N ASP A 72 -16.58 10.64 6.60
CA ASP A 72 -17.31 11.42 5.60
C ASP A 72 -18.84 11.29 5.77
N GLU A 73 -19.35 10.08 6.03
CA GLU A 73 -20.76 9.81 6.34
C GLU A 73 -21.21 10.48 7.64
N MET A 74 -20.39 10.42 8.70
CA MET A 74 -20.68 11.07 9.97
C MET A 74 -20.77 12.60 9.84
N VAL A 75 -19.89 13.21 9.06
CA VAL A 75 -19.92 14.66 8.79
C VAL A 75 -21.19 15.05 8.04
N ASP A 76 -21.54 14.32 6.98
CA ASP A 76 -22.75 14.61 6.20
C ASP A 76 -24.02 14.45 7.06
N ALA A 77 -24.11 13.40 7.88
CA ALA A 77 -25.21 13.15 8.81
C ALA A 77 -25.34 14.24 9.89
N TYR A 78 -24.23 14.70 10.47
CA TYR A 78 -24.23 15.78 11.44
C TYR A 78 -24.88 17.05 10.87
N PHE A 79 -24.53 17.43 9.63
CA PHE A 79 -25.13 18.59 8.98
C PHE A 79 -26.59 18.38 8.54
N ALA A 80 -27.03 17.13 8.39
CA ALA A 80 -28.43 16.77 8.18
C ALA A 80 -29.25 16.73 9.49
N GLY A 81 -28.62 16.85 10.67
CA GLY A 81 -29.28 16.74 11.97
C GLY A 81 -29.57 15.30 12.39
N GLU A 82 -28.93 14.31 11.75
CA GLU A 82 -29.07 12.89 12.04
C GLU A 82 -27.99 12.42 13.03
N VAL A 83 -28.34 11.51 13.94
CA VAL A 83 -27.37 10.86 14.82
C VAL A 83 -26.93 9.56 14.15
N VAL A 84 -25.68 9.50 13.70
CA VAL A 84 -25.11 8.29 13.10
C VAL A 84 -23.77 7.96 13.78
N ALA A 85 -23.69 6.73 14.28
CA ALA A 85 -22.43 6.05 14.56
C ALA A 85 -22.17 5.05 13.42
N PRO A 86 -20.93 4.89 12.92
CA PRO A 86 -20.61 3.86 11.94
C PRO A 86 -21.02 2.48 12.51
N ASN A 87 -22.03 1.84 11.89
CA ASN A 87 -22.64 0.62 12.41
C ASN A 87 -22.30 -0.63 11.57
N THR A 88 -21.37 -0.49 10.63
CA THR A 88 -20.90 -1.62 9.80
C THR A 88 -19.77 -2.36 10.51
N ALA A 89 -19.75 -3.68 10.37
CA ALA A 89 -18.67 -4.52 10.93
C ALA A 89 -17.29 -4.06 10.41
N ALA A 90 -17.19 -3.67 9.15
CA ALA A 90 -15.96 -3.16 8.55
C ALA A 90 -15.46 -1.86 9.22
N ALA A 91 -16.35 -0.93 9.58
CA ALA A 91 -15.96 0.29 10.27
C ALA A 91 -15.48 0.02 11.70
N PHE A 92 -16.13 -0.93 12.38
CA PHE A 92 -15.66 -1.40 13.69
C PHE A 92 -14.28 -2.05 13.59
N GLU A 93 -14.09 -3.00 12.68
CA GLU A 93 -12.81 -3.69 12.46
C GLU A 93 -11.67 -2.72 12.07
N ALA A 94 -11.97 -1.72 11.25
CA ALA A 94 -11.01 -0.68 10.88
C ALA A 94 -10.57 0.19 12.07
N SER A 95 -11.42 0.33 13.10
CA SER A 95 -11.14 1.11 14.30
C SER A 95 -10.28 0.36 15.35
N ILE A 96 -10.13 -0.95 15.22
CA ILE A 96 -9.35 -1.78 16.15
C ILE A 96 -7.85 -1.53 15.93
N THR A 97 -7.11 -1.33 17.04
CA THR A 97 -5.65 -1.19 17.02
C THR A 97 -5.00 -2.42 16.39
N ARG A 98 -4.09 -2.18 15.43
CA ARG A 98 -3.40 -3.23 14.68
C ARG A 98 -2.03 -3.53 15.28
N ASP A 99 -1.55 -4.74 15.01
CA ASP A 99 -0.15 -5.13 15.20
C ASP A 99 0.81 -4.17 14.50
N GLU A 100 1.97 -4.00 15.11
CA GLU A 100 3.04 -3.10 14.65
C GLU A 100 3.45 -3.43 13.21
N HIS A 101 3.77 -2.39 12.43
CA HIS A 101 4.15 -2.59 11.03
C HIS A 101 5.49 -3.34 10.94
N PRO A 102 5.64 -4.26 9.96
CA PRO A 102 6.95 -4.80 9.65
C PRO A 102 7.95 -3.67 9.33
N LEU A 103 9.22 -3.87 9.65
CA LEU A 103 10.26 -2.94 9.24
C LEU A 103 10.56 -3.11 7.75
N LEU A 104 10.92 -2.02 7.06
CA LEU A 104 11.47 -2.10 5.71
C LEU A 104 12.75 -2.95 5.75
N PRO A 105 12.82 -4.09 5.05
CA PRO A 105 13.98 -4.95 5.11
C PRO A 105 15.21 -4.25 4.53
N LYS A 106 16.39 -4.65 5.02
CA LYS A 106 17.64 -4.23 4.40
C LYS A 106 17.63 -4.63 2.93
N ARG A 107 18.12 -3.74 2.08
CA ARG A 107 18.19 -3.99 0.64
C ARG A 107 19.16 -5.15 0.39
N SER A 108 18.76 -6.08 -0.47
CA SER A 108 19.63 -7.15 -0.94
C SER A 108 20.57 -6.65 -2.04
N ASN A 109 21.82 -7.11 -2.00
CA ASN A 109 22.82 -6.84 -3.03
C ASN A 109 22.95 -7.96 -4.07
N GLY A 110 22.31 -9.12 -3.83
CA GLY A 110 22.45 -10.32 -4.65
C GLY A 110 21.33 -10.52 -5.67
N ILE A 111 20.22 -9.79 -5.54
CA ILE A 111 19.06 -9.93 -6.44
C ILE A 111 19.35 -9.26 -7.78
N ASP A 112 19.03 -9.95 -8.88
CA ASP A 112 18.93 -9.31 -10.19
C ASP A 112 17.75 -8.33 -10.20
N TYR A 113 18.05 -7.04 -10.20
CA TYR A 113 17.04 -6.00 -10.23
C TYR A 113 16.21 -5.98 -11.51
N GLN A 114 16.61 -6.65 -12.59
CA GLN A 114 15.72 -6.81 -13.75
C GLN A 114 14.49 -7.66 -13.41
N LEU A 115 14.66 -8.66 -12.52
CA LEU A 115 13.57 -9.49 -12.02
C LEU A 115 12.50 -8.65 -11.30
N LEU A 116 12.91 -7.59 -10.61
CA LEU A 116 12.00 -6.72 -9.85
C LEU A 116 11.29 -5.66 -10.70
N ARG A 117 11.46 -5.68 -12.03
CA ARG A 117 10.81 -4.71 -12.92
C ARG A 117 9.28 -4.71 -12.81
N PRO A 118 8.56 -5.85 -12.86
CA PRO A 118 7.11 -5.85 -12.75
C PRO A 118 6.61 -5.26 -11.42
N VAL A 119 7.36 -5.50 -10.33
CA VAL A 119 7.08 -4.97 -9.00
C VAL A 119 7.28 -3.44 -8.97
N ARG A 120 8.35 -2.93 -9.60
CA ARG A 120 8.57 -1.49 -9.73
C ARG A 120 7.45 -0.80 -10.47
N ASP A 121 7.01 -1.34 -11.60
CA ASP A 121 5.97 -0.74 -12.43
C ASP A 121 4.65 -0.59 -11.63
N LEU A 122 4.28 -1.61 -10.84
CA LEU A 122 3.11 -1.58 -9.96
C LEU A 122 3.25 -0.54 -8.83
N LEU A 123 4.45 -0.42 -8.24
CA LEU A 123 4.71 0.55 -7.17
C LEU A 123 4.78 1.99 -7.69
N GLU A 124 5.27 2.19 -8.91
CA GLU A 124 5.23 3.47 -9.59
C GLU A 124 3.78 3.89 -9.87
N GLU A 125 2.94 2.98 -10.35
CA GLU A 125 1.52 3.23 -10.55
C GLU A 125 0.83 3.57 -9.23
N ALA A 126 1.11 2.81 -8.16
CA ALA A 126 0.56 3.07 -6.83
C ALA A 126 0.99 4.47 -6.33
N HIS A 127 2.26 4.83 -6.50
CA HIS A 127 2.76 6.16 -6.17
C HIS A 127 2.03 7.25 -6.95
N ALA A 128 1.82 7.08 -8.26
CA ALA A 128 1.12 8.04 -9.10
C ALA A 128 -0.36 8.22 -8.70
N VAL A 129 -1.05 7.13 -8.35
CA VAL A 129 -2.43 7.15 -7.85
C VAL A 129 -2.52 7.90 -6.53
N LEU A 130 -1.64 7.56 -5.57
CA LEU A 130 -1.62 8.15 -4.23
C LEU A 130 -1.22 9.62 -4.23
N SER A 131 -0.31 10.03 -5.12
CA SER A 131 0.16 11.42 -5.24
C SER A 131 -0.91 12.38 -5.74
N ARG A 132 -1.99 11.86 -6.35
CA ARG A 132 -3.17 12.66 -6.75
C ARG A 132 -4.20 12.81 -5.63
N GLY A 133 -3.92 12.25 -4.45
CA GLY A 133 -4.77 12.36 -3.28
C GLY A 133 -4.73 13.76 -2.66
N SER A 134 -5.82 14.16 -2.00
CA SER A 134 -5.98 15.51 -1.46
C SER A 134 -5.61 15.65 0.01
N ARG A 135 -5.73 14.57 0.79
CA ARG A 135 -5.46 14.57 2.24
C ARG A 135 -3.96 14.37 2.57
N PRO A 136 -3.46 14.90 3.69
CA PRO A 136 -2.06 14.73 4.11
C PRO A 136 -1.62 13.26 4.18
N ALA A 137 -2.50 12.37 4.63
CA ALA A 137 -2.27 10.93 4.67
C ALA A 137 -1.92 10.33 3.29
N MET A 138 -2.46 10.89 2.20
CA MET A 138 -2.13 10.46 0.84
C MET A 138 -0.69 10.78 0.47
N ALA A 139 -0.16 11.91 0.94
CA ALA A 139 1.25 12.25 0.73
C ALA A 139 2.20 11.30 1.49
N TYR A 140 1.81 10.85 2.69
CA TYR A 140 2.56 9.83 3.42
C TYR A 140 2.50 8.47 2.70
N ALA A 141 1.33 8.06 2.22
CA ALA A 141 1.16 6.84 1.43
C ALA A 141 2.00 6.88 0.14
N ALA A 142 2.00 8.01 -0.57
CA ALA A 142 2.83 8.21 -1.76
C ALA A 142 4.34 8.08 -1.45
N LYS A 143 4.80 8.60 -0.31
CA LYS A 143 6.19 8.44 0.13
C LYS A 143 6.54 6.98 0.44
N GLN A 144 5.63 6.22 1.04
CA GLN A 144 5.82 4.79 1.29
C GLN A 144 5.95 4.01 -0.02
N ALA A 145 5.07 4.27 -0.99
CA ALA A 145 5.18 3.68 -2.33
C ALA A 145 6.51 4.00 -3.01
N ALA A 146 6.97 5.25 -2.92
CA ALA A 146 8.28 5.66 -3.43
C ALA A 146 9.45 4.96 -2.72
N ALA A 147 9.34 4.69 -1.41
CA ALA A 147 10.38 3.98 -0.66
C ALA A 147 10.49 2.52 -1.11
N LEU A 148 9.35 1.84 -1.32
CA LEU A 148 9.30 0.48 -1.85
C LEU A 148 9.78 0.41 -3.30
N TYR A 149 9.38 1.38 -4.13
CA TYR A 149 9.86 1.52 -5.51
C TYR A 149 11.39 1.64 -5.53
N SER A 150 11.93 2.53 -4.69
CA SER A 150 13.38 2.72 -4.56
C SER A 150 14.07 1.44 -4.11
N TRP A 151 13.49 0.70 -3.15
CA TRP A 151 14.01 -0.59 -2.70
C TRP A 151 14.19 -1.56 -3.85
N CYS A 152 13.21 -1.59 -4.76
CA CYS A 152 13.22 -2.44 -5.94
C CYS A 152 14.11 -1.91 -7.07
N HIS A 153 14.79 -0.77 -6.92
CA HIS A 153 15.65 -0.18 -7.95
C HIS A 153 17.13 -0.50 -7.68
N PRO A 154 17.96 -0.73 -8.72
CA PRO A 154 19.39 -0.90 -8.52
C PRO A 154 19.97 0.31 -7.77
N PRO A 155 20.89 0.08 -6.81
CA PRO A 155 21.56 1.18 -6.12
C PRO A 155 22.27 2.06 -7.16
N LEU A 156 22.19 3.37 -6.99
CA LEU A 156 22.96 4.29 -7.80
C LEU A 156 24.45 3.98 -7.55
N SER A 157 25.17 3.59 -8.59
CA SER A 157 26.62 3.44 -8.56
C SER A 157 27.20 4.78 -8.12
N VAL A 158 27.81 4.82 -6.93
CA VAL A 158 28.61 5.95 -6.44
C VAL A 158 30.03 5.80 -6.97
#